data_AF-A0A2P2KPJ1-F1
#
_entry.id   AF-A0A2P2KPJ1-F1
#
_cell.length_a   1.000
_cell.length_b   1.000
_cell.length_c   1.000
_cell.angle_alpha   90.00
_cell.angle_beta   90.00
_cell.angle_gamma   90.00
#
_symmetry.space_group_name_H-M   'P 1'
#
loop_
_entity.id
_entity.type
_entity.pdbx_description
1 polymer ?
#
loop_
_entity_poly.entity_id
_entity_poly.type
_entity_poly.pdbx_seq_one_letter_code
_entity_poly.pdbx_strand_id
1 'polypeptide(L)'
;MSSKVPVRFGVAPYNPILGETHHVSRGSLNVILEQVSHHPPVACFHATDEEENIDITWCQHPVAKFCGTKVEVEVHGKRQLKLLNYGETYVIDTPKLLVKFLSLENDWFGNVSISCHETGLEAELCYTSSSFLSRKGKHSIKGKIYDRTSQKTLYEIGGHWNGIVTVKDINNGKEMILYNAKEAIRGAKTPEIRDLQGLRQTESVVVWSKLSKSILSKNWDEASEAKRAVEGKQREIAKARAITGETWVPKHFHVSYSKENGWNGLPIENVVPPAPIVVPL
;
A
#
# COMPACT_ATOMS: atom_id res chain seq x y z
N MET A 1 -7.20 13.84 15.48
CA MET A 1 -6.04 13.64 16.36
C MET A 1 -5.55 15.00 16.86
N SER A 2 -5.42 15.16 18.18
CA SER A 2 -5.04 16.41 18.84
C SER A 2 -3.60 16.82 18.48
N SER A 3 -3.41 18.07 18.06
CA SER A 3 -2.18 18.66 17.50
C SER A 3 -1.09 18.98 18.54
N LYS A 4 -1.04 18.26 19.67
CA LYS A 4 -0.13 18.58 20.79
C LYS A 4 0.83 17.46 21.18
N VAL A 5 0.80 16.31 20.50
CA VAL A 5 1.79 15.26 20.70
C VAL A 5 2.80 15.34 19.55
N PRO A 6 4.11 15.48 19.82
CA PRO A 6 5.12 15.44 18.77
C PRO A 6 5.02 14.10 18.07
N VAL A 7 4.54 14.10 16.83
CA VAL A 7 4.51 12.90 16.00
C VAL A 7 5.97 12.62 15.67
N ARG A 8 6.54 11.53 16.23
CA ARG A 8 7.82 11.02 15.69
C ARG A 8 7.62 10.80 14.20
N PHE A 9 8.55 11.30 13.39
CA PHE A 9 8.53 11.09 11.93
C PHE A 9 8.31 9.59 11.64
N GLY A 10 7.32 9.26 10.80
CA GLY A 10 7.03 7.89 10.40
C GLY A 10 6.00 7.10 11.23
N VAL A 11 5.29 7.70 12.20
CA VAL A 11 4.26 6.96 12.97
C VAL A 11 2.91 6.89 12.23
N ALA A 12 2.55 7.90 11.45
CA ALA A 12 1.35 7.90 10.61
C ALA A 12 1.61 8.68 9.30
N PRO A 13 1.20 8.16 8.13
CA PRO A 13 1.31 8.89 6.87
C PRO A 13 0.37 10.10 6.82
N TYR A 14 0.64 11.04 5.91
CA TYR A 14 -0.32 12.10 5.61
C TYR A 14 -1.59 11.49 5.01
N ASN A 15 -2.75 12.07 5.33
CA ASN A 15 -4.00 11.70 4.66
C ASN A 15 -4.05 12.42 3.31
N PRO A 16 -3.96 11.72 2.16
CA PRO A 16 -3.82 12.40 0.88
C PRO A 16 -5.06 13.24 0.54
N ILE A 17 -4.81 14.35 -0.17
CA ILE A 17 -5.87 15.21 -0.67
C ILE A 17 -6.55 14.56 -1.89
N LEU A 18 -7.80 14.94 -2.20
CA LEU A 18 -8.48 14.41 -3.38
C LEU A 18 -7.72 14.83 -4.65
N GLY A 19 -7.38 13.86 -5.50
CA GLY A 19 -6.58 14.07 -6.70
C GLY A 19 -5.07 14.20 -6.47
N GLU A 20 -4.58 13.95 -5.25
CA GLU A 20 -3.15 13.80 -4.99
C GLU A 20 -2.57 12.62 -5.78
N THR A 21 -1.40 12.81 -6.38
CA THR A 21 -0.71 11.78 -7.16
C THR A 21 0.66 11.42 -6.58
N HIS A 22 1.15 10.24 -6.89
CA HIS A 22 2.58 9.93 -6.73
C HIS A 22 3.04 9.14 -7.96
N HIS A 23 3.91 9.74 -8.78
CA HIS A 23 4.45 9.14 -9.99
C HIS A 23 5.94 8.86 -9.80
N VAL A 24 6.34 7.60 -9.78
CA VAL A 24 7.73 7.20 -9.48
C VAL A 24 8.20 6.03 -10.36
N SER A 25 9.48 6.06 -10.75
CA SER A 25 10.13 5.00 -11.54
C SER A 25 11.31 4.38 -10.80
N ARG A 26 11.59 3.10 -11.06
CA ARG A 26 12.81 2.41 -10.64
C ARG A 26 13.22 1.40 -11.71
N GLY A 27 14.29 1.69 -12.46
CA GLY A 27 14.60 0.91 -13.65
C GLY A 27 13.49 1.05 -14.68
N SER A 28 13.01 -0.07 -15.22
CA SER A 28 11.88 -0.18 -16.15
C SER A 28 10.50 -0.14 -15.45
N LEU A 29 10.44 -0.35 -14.14
CA LEU A 29 9.19 -0.31 -13.38
C LEU A 29 8.73 1.14 -13.15
N ASN A 30 7.57 1.47 -13.68
CA ASN A 30 6.91 2.77 -13.55
C ASN A 30 5.63 2.63 -12.73
N VAL A 31 5.37 3.55 -11.80
CA VAL A 31 4.23 3.51 -10.88
C VAL A 31 3.51 4.85 -10.83
N ILE A 32 2.18 4.84 -10.97
CA ILE A 32 1.32 6.01 -10.74
C ILE A 32 0.29 5.69 -9.67
N LEU A 33 0.19 6.54 -8.66
CA LEU A 33 -0.85 6.52 -7.64
C LEU A 33 -1.74 7.76 -7.77
N GLU A 34 -3.03 7.61 -7.47
CA GLU A 34 -3.98 8.71 -7.34
C GLU A 34 -4.92 8.49 -6.15
N GLN A 35 -5.12 9.52 -5.33
CA GLN A 35 -6.19 9.55 -4.33
C GLN A 35 -7.53 9.86 -5.02
N VAL A 36 -8.28 8.82 -5.34
CA VAL A 36 -9.51 8.91 -6.14
C VAL A 36 -10.76 9.31 -5.35
N SER A 37 -10.73 9.14 -4.02
CA SER A 37 -11.79 9.60 -3.11
C SER A 37 -11.21 10.01 -1.76
N HIS A 38 -11.81 11.02 -1.11
CA HIS A 38 -11.36 11.49 0.22
C HIS A 38 -12.32 11.09 1.35
N HIS A 39 -13.62 11.02 1.07
CA HIS A 39 -14.66 10.62 2.03
C HIS A 39 -15.62 9.61 1.38
N PRO A 40 -15.36 8.29 1.50
CA PRO A 40 -14.25 7.68 2.23
C PRO A 40 -12.89 7.80 1.52
N PRO A 41 -11.76 7.60 2.21
CA PRO A 41 -10.44 7.61 1.59
C PRO A 41 -10.26 6.37 0.70
N VAL A 42 -9.94 6.60 -0.57
CA VAL A 42 -9.66 5.56 -1.56
C VAL A 42 -8.50 6.02 -2.43
N ALA A 43 -7.51 5.17 -2.61
CA ALA A 43 -6.40 5.37 -3.53
C ALA A 43 -6.32 4.22 -4.52
N CYS A 44 -5.99 4.54 -5.76
CA CYS A 44 -5.70 3.56 -6.80
C CYS A 44 -4.24 3.70 -7.22
N PHE A 45 -3.62 2.59 -7.60
CA PHE A 45 -2.34 2.60 -8.28
C PHE A 45 -2.31 1.64 -9.46
N HIS A 46 -1.48 2.01 -10.43
CA HIS A 46 -1.09 1.18 -11.57
C HIS A 46 0.44 1.17 -11.64
N ALA A 47 1.01 0.00 -11.87
CA ALA A 47 2.43 -0.14 -12.12
C ALA A 47 2.66 -1.05 -13.32
N THR A 48 3.58 -0.67 -14.20
CA THR A 48 3.97 -1.48 -15.35
C THR A 48 5.47 -1.55 -15.48
N ASP A 49 5.96 -2.73 -15.86
CA ASP A 49 7.35 -2.98 -16.25
C ASP A 49 7.33 -3.60 -17.64
N GLU A 50 7.71 -2.85 -18.65
CA GLU A 50 7.69 -3.31 -20.06
C GLU A 50 8.85 -4.27 -20.37
N GLU A 51 9.96 -4.21 -19.61
CA GLU A 51 11.09 -5.13 -19.81
C GLU A 51 10.77 -6.50 -19.23
N GLU A 52 10.17 -6.55 -18.04
CA GLU A 52 9.81 -7.79 -17.34
C GLU A 52 8.38 -8.26 -17.65
N ASN A 53 7.62 -7.51 -18.47
CA ASN A 53 6.23 -7.77 -18.84
C ASN A 53 5.30 -7.97 -17.62
N ILE A 54 5.34 -7.00 -16.70
CA ILE A 54 4.56 -6.97 -15.45
C ILE A 54 3.50 -5.87 -15.52
N ASP A 55 2.26 -6.17 -15.11
CA ASP A 55 1.17 -5.20 -14.93
C ASP A 55 0.54 -5.39 -13.54
N ILE A 56 0.45 -4.31 -12.76
CA ILE A 56 -0.09 -4.34 -11.39
C ILE A 56 -1.16 -3.29 -11.25
N THR A 57 -2.35 -3.71 -10.85
CA THR A 57 -3.47 -2.80 -10.52
C THR A 57 -3.89 -3.01 -9.09
N TRP A 58 -4.15 -1.91 -8.39
CA TRP A 58 -4.50 -1.97 -6.98
C TRP A 58 -5.43 -0.81 -6.63
N CYS A 59 -6.52 -1.12 -5.95
CA CYS A 59 -7.41 -0.16 -5.31
C CYS A 59 -7.43 -0.45 -3.81
N GLN A 60 -7.28 0.59 -2.99
CA GLN A 60 -7.30 0.46 -1.53
C GLN A 60 -8.22 1.48 -0.86
N HIS A 61 -9.05 0.96 0.03
CA HIS A 61 -9.93 1.69 0.91
C HIS A 61 -9.67 1.23 2.36
N PRO A 62 -8.81 1.93 3.11
CA PRO A 62 -8.56 1.61 4.51
C PRO A 62 -9.73 2.05 5.39
N VAL A 63 -10.22 1.13 6.21
CA VAL A 63 -11.27 1.34 7.21
C VAL A 63 -10.71 1.06 8.59
N ALA A 64 -10.63 2.11 9.41
CA ALA A 64 -10.15 2.02 10.77
C ALA A 64 -11.29 1.70 11.74
N LYS A 65 -11.08 0.69 12.60
CA LYS A 65 -11.95 0.32 13.72
C LYS A 65 -11.23 0.57 15.03
N PHE A 66 -11.83 1.41 15.88
CA PHE A 66 -11.33 1.67 17.22
C PHE A 66 -11.73 0.55 18.18
N CYS A 67 -10.74 -0.05 18.85
CA CYS A 67 -10.91 -1.20 19.74
C CYS A 67 -10.35 -0.90 21.14
N GLY A 68 -10.72 0.26 21.71
CA GLY A 68 -10.29 0.69 23.04
C GLY A 68 -8.84 1.17 23.05
N THR A 69 -7.89 0.29 23.35
CA THR A 69 -6.45 0.62 23.46
C THR A 69 -5.67 0.45 22.16
N LYS A 70 -6.36 0.07 21.08
CA LYS A 70 -5.78 -0.22 19.77
C LYS A 70 -6.71 0.21 18.63
N VAL A 71 -6.15 0.38 17.44
CA VAL A 71 -6.88 0.56 16.17
C VAL A 71 -6.54 -0.60 15.26
N GLU A 72 -7.56 -1.19 14.66
CA GLU A 72 -7.43 -2.18 13.60
C GLU A 72 -7.82 -1.52 12.29
N VAL A 73 -6.96 -1.58 11.27
CA VAL A 73 -7.24 -1.04 9.94
C VAL A 73 -7.38 -2.21 8.97
N GLU A 74 -8.57 -2.34 8.42
CA GLU A 74 -8.87 -3.28 7.34
C GLU A 74 -8.75 -2.56 6.01
N VAL A 75 -8.08 -3.16 5.03
CA VAL A 75 -7.82 -2.51 3.73
C VAL A 75 -8.62 -3.23 2.66
N HIS A 76 -9.76 -2.65 2.28
CA HIS A 76 -10.61 -3.17 1.21
C HIS A 76 -10.09 -2.74 -0.17
N GLY A 77 -10.58 -3.40 -1.22
CA GLY A 77 -10.29 -3.08 -2.62
C GLY A 77 -9.51 -4.18 -3.33
N LYS A 78 -9.58 -4.17 -4.66
CA LYS A 78 -9.02 -5.22 -5.53
C LYS A 78 -7.53 -5.01 -5.77
N ARG A 79 -6.77 -6.09 -5.85
CA ARG A 79 -5.32 -6.08 -6.14
C ARG A 79 -5.02 -7.22 -7.08
N GLN A 80 -4.39 -6.90 -8.19
CA GLN A 80 -4.04 -7.86 -9.22
C GLN A 80 -2.61 -7.61 -9.69
N LEU A 81 -1.85 -8.70 -9.80
CA LEU A 81 -0.55 -8.77 -10.45
C LEU A 81 -0.70 -9.68 -11.66
N LYS A 82 -0.33 -9.20 -12.84
CA LYS A 82 -0.26 -10.00 -14.05
C LYS A 82 1.20 -10.20 -14.44
N LEU A 83 1.56 -11.45 -14.65
CA LEU A 83 2.84 -11.82 -15.24
C LEU A 83 2.57 -12.22 -16.69
N LEU A 84 2.70 -11.26 -17.61
CA LEU A 84 2.19 -11.42 -18.98
C LEU A 84 2.97 -12.50 -19.75
N ASN A 85 4.26 -12.68 -19.44
CA ASN A 85 5.09 -13.75 -20.00
C ASN A 85 4.53 -15.16 -19.73
N TYR A 86 3.81 -15.34 -18.63
CA TYR A 86 3.22 -16.63 -18.25
C TYR A 86 1.71 -16.71 -18.51
N GLY A 87 1.08 -15.59 -18.90
CA GLY A 87 -0.38 -15.50 -19.00
C GLY A 87 -1.08 -15.69 -17.65
N GLU A 88 -0.42 -15.33 -16.55
CA GLU A 88 -0.91 -15.56 -15.19
C GLU A 88 -1.46 -14.30 -14.54
N THR A 89 -2.60 -14.41 -13.86
CA THR A 89 -3.19 -13.34 -13.06
C THR A 89 -3.30 -13.76 -11.61
N TYR A 90 -2.62 -13.02 -10.73
CA TYR A 90 -2.66 -13.21 -9.28
C TYR A 90 -3.60 -12.22 -8.63
N VAL A 91 -4.57 -12.71 -7.85
CA VAL A 91 -5.44 -11.89 -6.99
C VAL A 91 -4.91 -11.97 -5.56
N ILE A 92 -4.72 -10.80 -4.93
CA ILE A 92 -3.98 -10.68 -3.67
C ILE A 92 -4.84 -9.98 -2.60
N ASP A 93 -5.04 -10.65 -1.46
CA ASP A 93 -5.60 -10.03 -0.26
C ASP A 93 -4.53 -9.28 0.56
N THR A 94 -4.98 -8.54 1.58
CA THR A 94 -4.07 -7.84 2.50
C THR A 94 -4.32 -8.20 3.95
N PRO A 95 -3.26 -8.28 4.77
CA PRO A 95 -3.42 -8.40 6.20
C PRO A 95 -4.00 -7.09 6.77
N LYS A 96 -4.57 -7.17 7.97
CA LYS A 96 -5.02 -6.01 8.73
C LYS A 96 -3.85 -5.38 9.46
N LEU A 97 -3.83 -4.05 9.54
CA LEU A 97 -2.85 -3.32 10.33
C LEU A 97 -3.38 -3.16 11.76
N LEU A 98 -2.54 -3.49 12.74
CA LEU A 98 -2.81 -3.25 14.15
C LEU A 98 -1.93 -2.11 14.65
N VAL A 99 -2.53 -1.04 15.15
CA VAL A 99 -1.86 0.12 15.76
C VAL A 99 -2.17 0.14 17.26
N LYS A 100 -1.17 -0.05 18.12
CA LYS A 100 -1.33 -0.03 19.59
C LYS A 100 -0.89 1.31 20.17
N PHE A 101 -1.76 2.00 20.90
CA PHE A 101 -1.47 3.35 21.39
C PHE A 101 -0.42 3.40 22.50
N LEU A 102 -0.44 2.43 23.43
CA LEU A 102 0.44 2.44 24.61
C LEU A 102 1.84 1.92 24.31
N SER A 103 1.96 0.87 23.50
CA SER A 103 3.26 0.29 23.16
C SER A 103 3.93 0.97 21.96
N LEU A 104 3.21 1.84 21.23
CA LEU A 104 3.67 2.45 19.98
C LEU A 104 4.17 1.41 18.95
N GLU A 105 3.68 0.18 19.06
CA GLU A 105 4.02 -0.92 18.16
C GLU A 105 2.90 -1.08 17.14
N ASN A 106 3.30 -1.16 15.87
CA ASN A 106 2.43 -1.54 14.76
C ASN A 106 2.76 -2.96 14.31
N ASP A 107 1.75 -3.75 13.96
CA ASP A 107 1.95 -5.12 13.47
C ASP A 107 0.91 -5.47 12.40
N TRP A 108 1.18 -6.51 11.63
CA TRP A 108 0.23 -7.08 10.67
C TRP A 108 -0.43 -8.32 11.28
N PHE A 109 -1.73 -8.49 11.05
CA PHE A 109 -2.47 -9.66 11.52
C PHE A 109 -3.60 -10.05 10.57
N GLY A 110 -4.08 -11.29 10.71
CA GLY A 110 -5.18 -11.83 9.91
C GLY A 110 -4.72 -12.74 8.78
N ASN A 111 -5.68 -13.26 8.05
CA ASN A 111 -5.45 -14.20 6.96
C ASN A 111 -5.37 -13.45 5.62
N VAL A 112 -4.52 -13.96 4.73
CA VAL A 112 -4.29 -13.42 3.39
C VAL A 112 -4.32 -14.59 2.41
N SER A 113 -5.09 -14.44 1.33
CA SER A 113 -5.04 -15.34 0.19
C SER A 113 -4.26 -14.69 -0.97
N ILE A 114 -3.53 -15.51 -1.71
CA ILE A 114 -2.97 -15.17 -3.02
C ILE A 114 -3.35 -16.31 -3.95
N SER A 115 -4.11 -16.03 -5.00
CA SER A 115 -4.60 -17.06 -5.90
C SER A 115 -4.30 -16.73 -7.35
N CYS A 116 -3.94 -17.76 -8.13
CA CYS A 116 -3.86 -17.70 -9.58
C CYS A 116 -4.83 -18.71 -10.17
N HIS A 117 -5.79 -18.22 -10.95
CA HIS A 117 -6.84 -19.07 -11.50
C HIS A 117 -6.29 -19.98 -12.60
N GLU A 118 -5.38 -19.47 -13.42
CA GLU A 118 -4.81 -20.14 -14.58
C GLU A 118 -3.97 -21.36 -14.20
N THR A 119 -3.25 -21.29 -13.07
CA THR A 119 -2.46 -22.41 -12.54
C THR A 119 -3.23 -23.27 -11.55
N GLY A 120 -4.32 -22.76 -10.99
CA GLY A 120 -5.05 -23.40 -9.89
C GLY A 120 -4.30 -23.39 -8.55
N LEU A 121 -3.19 -22.66 -8.46
CA LEU A 121 -2.40 -22.54 -7.23
C LEU A 121 -2.95 -21.44 -6.32
N GLU A 122 -2.91 -21.71 -5.02
CA GLU A 122 -3.32 -20.77 -3.98
C GLU A 122 -2.36 -20.82 -2.79
N ALA A 123 -2.06 -19.64 -2.25
CA ALA A 123 -1.33 -19.48 -1.00
C ALA A 123 -2.25 -18.90 0.07
N GLU A 124 -2.33 -19.58 1.21
CA GLU A 124 -3.00 -19.10 2.42
C GLU A 124 -1.94 -18.74 3.45
N LEU A 125 -1.94 -17.48 3.88
CA LEU A 125 -1.02 -16.94 4.87
C LEU A 125 -1.80 -16.43 6.09
N CYS A 126 -1.25 -16.62 7.28
CA CYS A 126 -1.79 -16.16 8.56
C CYS A 126 -0.71 -15.33 9.25
N TYR A 127 -1.00 -14.03 9.41
CA TYR A 127 -0.20 -13.08 10.14
C TYR A 127 -0.69 -13.03 11.59
N THR A 128 0.22 -13.16 12.54
CA THR A 128 -0.12 -13.11 13.96
C THR A 128 0.72 -12.08 14.69
N SER A 129 0.05 -11.09 15.28
CA SER A 129 0.63 -10.24 16.31
C SER A 129 0.58 -10.98 17.65
N SER A 130 1.68 -11.01 18.40
CA SER A 130 1.79 -11.79 19.65
C SER A 130 0.56 -11.67 20.56
N SER A 131 0.04 -12.80 21.01
CA SER A 131 -0.83 -12.87 22.18
C SER A 131 -0.02 -13.29 23.41
N PHE A 132 -0.45 -12.90 24.61
CA PHE A 132 0.21 -13.24 25.88
C PHE A 132 0.40 -14.77 26.10
N LEU A 133 -0.29 -15.59 25.29
CA LEU A 133 -0.32 -17.05 25.33
C LEU A 133 0.47 -17.72 24.18
N SER A 134 0.93 -16.98 23.16
CA SER A 134 1.58 -17.59 21.99
C SER A 134 3.10 -17.70 22.16
N ARG A 135 3.63 -18.93 22.22
CA ARG A 135 5.08 -19.21 22.10
C ARG A 135 5.68 -18.81 20.75
N LYS A 136 4.82 -18.53 19.75
CA LYS A 136 5.20 -18.01 18.43
C LYS A 136 5.38 -16.50 18.60
N GLY A 137 6.62 -16.01 18.47
CA GLY A 137 6.97 -14.62 18.75
C GLY A 137 6.16 -13.59 17.93
N LYS A 138 6.38 -12.31 18.22
CA LYS A 138 5.80 -11.18 17.45
C LYS A 138 6.11 -11.30 15.95
N HIS A 139 5.30 -10.65 15.11
CA HIS A 139 5.52 -10.57 13.67
C HIS A 139 5.55 -11.91 12.93
N SER A 140 4.92 -12.95 13.49
CA SER A 140 4.98 -14.29 12.89
C SER A 140 4.05 -14.38 11.68
N ILE A 141 4.53 -15.07 10.66
CA ILE A 141 3.78 -15.49 9.48
C ILE A 141 3.83 -17.02 9.39
N LYS A 142 2.70 -17.63 9.05
CA LYS A 142 2.58 -19.05 8.71
C LYS A 142 1.66 -19.23 7.54
N GLY A 143 1.85 -20.27 6.75
CA GLY A 143 0.96 -20.52 5.64
C GLY A 143 1.27 -21.80 4.90
N LYS A 144 0.59 -21.96 3.77
CA LYS A 144 0.80 -23.05 2.84
C LYS A 144 0.53 -22.57 1.42
N ILE A 145 1.18 -23.23 0.47
CA ILE A 145 0.84 -23.16 -0.96
C ILE A 145 0.25 -24.50 -1.33
N TYR A 146 -0.91 -24.52 -1.97
CA TYR A 146 -1.60 -25.75 -2.37
C TYR A 146 -2.20 -25.61 -3.76
N ASP A 147 -2.41 -26.75 -4.39
CA ASP A 147 -3.18 -26.85 -5.62
C ASP A 147 -4.66 -26.97 -5.25
N ARG A 148 -5.48 -26.02 -5.71
CA ARG A 148 -6.91 -25.92 -5.37
C ARG A 148 -7.72 -27.06 -5.98
N THR A 149 -7.31 -27.62 -7.11
CA THR A 149 -8.03 -28.70 -7.80
C THR A 149 -7.87 -30.02 -7.05
N SER A 150 -6.64 -30.35 -6.70
CA SER A 150 -6.29 -31.59 -5.98
C SER A 150 -6.39 -31.47 -4.46
N GLN A 151 -6.53 -30.25 -3.92
CA GLN A 151 -6.47 -29.95 -2.49
C GLN A 151 -5.15 -30.41 -1.83
N LYS A 152 -4.10 -30.61 -2.64
CA LYS A 152 -2.79 -31.06 -2.16
C LYS A 152 -1.93 -29.86 -1.78
N THR A 153 -1.53 -29.79 -0.51
CA THR A 153 -0.46 -28.86 -0.08
C THR A 153 0.84 -29.22 -0.79
N LEU A 154 1.54 -28.21 -1.31
CA LEU A 154 2.83 -28.35 -1.99
C LEU A 154 3.96 -27.79 -1.12
N TYR A 155 3.70 -26.69 -0.43
CA TYR A 155 4.68 -26.02 0.41
C TYR A 155 4.07 -25.53 1.73
N GLU A 156 4.89 -25.50 2.77
CA GLU A 156 4.59 -24.82 4.04
C GLU A 156 5.43 -23.55 4.16
N ILE A 157 4.83 -22.46 4.63
CA ILE A 157 5.48 -21.17 4.84
C ILE A 157 5.56 -20.89 6.34
N GLY A 158 6.69 -20.36 6.80
CA GLY A 158 6.88 -19.99 8.20
C GLY A 158 7.90 -18.88 8.39
N GLY A 159 7.92 -18.30 9.60
CA GLY A 159 8.94 -17.35 10.02
C GLY A 159 8.35 -16.05 10.53
N HIS A 160 9.04 -14.95 10.23
CA HIS A 160 8.69 -13.61 10.67
C HIS A 160 8.74 -12.62 9.51
N TRP A 161 7.64 -11.89 9.28
CA TRP A 161 7.51 -10.99 8.13
C TRP A 161 8.48 -9.80 8.18
N ASN A 162 8.96 -9.45 9.37
CA ASN A 162 9.98 -8.42 9.59
C ASN A 162 11.42 -8.97 9.67
N GLY A 163 11.60 -10.28 9.42
CA GLY A 163 12.87 -10.98 9.53
C GLY A 163 13.06 -11.95 8.36
N ILE A 164 13.12 -13.24 8.66
CA ILE A 164 13.25 -14.30 7.66
C ILE A 164 11.92 -15.04 7.54
N VAL A 165 11.50 -15.26 6.30
CA VAL A 165 10.40 -16.15 5.94
C VAL A 165 11.00 -17.32 5.15
N THR A 166 10.69 -18.54 5.56
CA THR A 166 11.09 -19.77 4.90
C THR A 166 9.90 -20.43 4.20
N VAL A 167 10.22 -21.22 3.18
CA VAL A 167 9.28 -22.10 2.51
C VAL A 167 9.88 -23.51 2.50
N LYS A 168 9.06 -24.50 2.83
CA LYS A 168 9.43 -25.91 2.92
C LYS A 168 8.61 -26.74 1.95
N ASP A 169 9.27 -27.47 1.06
CA ASP A 169 8.63 -28.43 0.16
C ASP A 169 8.17 -29.65 0.96
N ILE A 170 6.90 -30.00 0.88
CA ILE A 170 6.35 -31.09 1.68
C ILE A 170 6.78 -32.47 1.19
N ASN A 171 7.17 -32.61 -0.09
CA ASN A 171 7.48 -33.91 -0.69
C ASN A 171 8.88 -34.38 -0.31
N ASN A 172 9.86 -33.48 -0.24
CA ASN A 172 11.26 -33.80 0.08
C ASN A 172 11.75 -33.19 1.40
N GLY A 173 10.95 -32.33 2.04
CA GLY A 173 11.28 -31.68 3.31
C GLY A 173 12.33 -30.58 3.23
N LYS A 174 12.81 -30.23 2.02
CA LYS A 174 13.80 -29.17 1.80
C LYS A 174 13.20 -27.82 2.16
N GLU A 175 13.92 -27.08 3.00
CA GLU A 175 13.57 -25.72 3.39
C GLU A 175 14.51 -24.72 2.70
N MET A 176 13.96 -23.59 2.26
CA MET A 176 14.69 -22.47 1.68
C MET A 176 14.18 -21.13 2.19
N ILE A 177 15.04 -20.11 2.14
CA ILE A 177 14.65 -18.73 2.48
C ILE A 177 13.84 -18.18 1.31
N LEU A 178 12.57 -17.83 1.59
CA LEU A 178 11.67 -17.18 0.64
C LEU A 178 11.87 -15.66 0.65
N TYR A 179 12.04 -15.08 1.84
CA TYR A 179 12.21 -13.64 2.02
C TYR A 179 13.12 -13.34 3.21
N ASN A 180 13.93 -12.29 3.06
CA ASN A 180 14.77 -11.75 4.12
C ASN A 180 14.62 -10.23 4.15
N ALA A 181 14.00 -9.71 5.22
CA ALA A 181 13.70 -8.29 5.37
C ALA A 181 14.96 -7.41 5.33
N LYS A 182 16.07 -7.88 5.90
CA LYS A 182 17.33 -7.13 5.90
C LYS A 182 17.89 -6.98 4.49
N GLU A 183 17.78 -8.03 3.68
CA GLU A 183 18.23 -8.02 2.30
C GLU A 183 17.30 -7.19 1.41
N ALA A 184 15.98 -7.27 1.64
CA ALA A 184 14.98 -6.52 0.88
C ALA A 184 15.12 -4.99 1.01
N ILE A 185 15.56 -4.51 2.18
CA ILE A 185 15.81 -3.08 2.41
C ILE A 185 17.27 -2.68 2.19
N ARG A 186 18.16 -3.64 1.90
CA ARG A 186 19.58 -3.35 1.72
C ARG A 186 19.76 -2.50 0.46
N GLY A 187 20.33 -1.32 0.64
CA GLY A 187 20.54 -0.39 -0.46
C GLY A 187 19.26 0.29 -0.93
N ALA A 188 18.19 0.30 -0.13
CA ALA A 188 17.03 1.16 -0.40
C ALA A 188 17.48 2.63 -0.46
N LYS A 189 17.22 3.28 -1.59
CA LYS A 189 17.59 4.68 -1.84
C LYS A 189 16.35 5.56 -1.78
N THR A 190 16.55 6.79 -1.34
CA THR A 190 15.50 7.80 -1.34
C THR A 190 15.17 8.16 -2.80
N PRO A 191 13.88 8.24 -3.18
CA PRO A 191 13.50 8.74 -4.50
C PRO A 191 13.96 10.20 -4.71
N GLU A 192 14.41 10.51 -5.91
CA GLU A 192 14.92 11.83 -6.31
C GLU A 192 14.09 12.41 -7.45
N ILE A 193 13.92 13.73 -7.48
CA ILE A 193 13.27 14.41 -8.60
C ILE A 193 14.33 14.59 -9.69
N ARG A 194 14.13 13.94 -10.85
CA ARG A 194 15.04 14.04 -12.02
C ARG A 194 14.51 14.95 -13.11
N ASP A 195 13.20 15.12 -13.20
CA ASP A 195 12.56 16.05 -14.12
C ASP A 195 11.65 17.01 -13.34
N LEU A 196 12.10 18.25 -13.20
CA LEU A 196 11.32 19.31 -12.56
C LEU A 196 10.17 19.82 -13.44
N GLN A 197 10.28 19.73 -14.76
CA GLN A 197 9.26 20.22 -15.68
C GLN A 197 8.07 19.26 -15.75
N GLY A 198 8.33 17.94 -15.69
CA GLY A 198 7.30 16.90 -15.61
C GLY A 198 6.63 16.77 -14.23
N LEU A 199 7.14 17.43 -13.19
CA LEU A 199 6.61 17.32 -11.82
C LEU A 199 5.26 18.05 -11.68
N ARG A 200 4.19 17.28 -11.41
CA ARG A 200 2.83 17.82 -11.28
C ARG A 200 2.62 18.51 -9.93
N GLN A 201 1.74 19.52 -9.89
CA GLN A 201 1.31 20.16 -8.64
C GLN A 201 0.52 19.22 -7.71
N THR A 202 0.01 18.11 -8.25
CA THR A 202 -0.67 17.06 -7.51
C THR A 202 0.29 16.07 -6.85
N GLU A 203 1.57 16.06 -7.20
CA GLU A 203 2.53 15.11 -6.64
C GLU A 203 2.63 15.30 -5.12
N SER A 204 2.56 14.20 -4.36
CA SER A 204 2.62 14.20 -2.88
C SER A 204 3.82 14.98 -2.35
N VAL A 205 4.98 14.88 -3.03
CA VAL A 205 6.20 15.60 -2.65
C VAL A 205 6.04 17.12 -2.76
N VAL A 206 5.22 17.60 -3.71
CA VAL A 206 4.91 19.02 -3.89
C VAL A 206 3.85 19.47 -2.89
N VAL A 207 2.73 18.74 -2.82
CA VAL A 207 1.59 19.03 -1.93
C VAL A 207 2.04 19.17 -0.48
N TRP A 208 2.88 18.25 -0.01
CA TRP A 208 3.34 18.18 1.37
C TRP A 208 4.75 18.74 1.59
N SER A 209 5.35 19.40 0.59
CA SER A 209 6.74 19.90 0.65
C SER A 209 7.00 20.77 1.89
N LYS A 210 6.18 21.80 2.12
CA LYS A 210 6.33 22.72 3.26
C LYS A 210 6.17 21.97 4.58
N LEU A 211 5.13 21.14 4.72
CA LEU A 211 4.90 20.34 5.91
C LEU A 211 6.09 19.42 6.22
N SER A 212 6.55 18.66 5.23
CA SER A 212 7.68 17.75 5.37
C SER A 212 8.96 18.50 5.77
N LYS A 213 9.24 19.65 5.15
CA LYS A 213 10.39 20.49 5.51
C LYS A 213 10.32 20.96 6.96
N SER A 214 9.16 21.43 7.42
CA SER A 214 8.96 21.88 8.80
C SER A 214 9.07 20.75 9.83
N ILE A 215 8.57 19.54 9.50
CA ILE A 215 8.75 18.37 10.37
C ILE A 215 10.22 17.98 10.47
N LEU A 216 10.94 17.95 9.34
CA LEU A 216 12.37 17.63 9.31
C LEU A 216 13.22 18.65 10.08
N SER A 217 12.85 19.92 10.03
CA SER A 217 13.49 20.99 10.81
C SER A 217 13.01 21.06 12.27
N LYS A 218 12.09 20.18 12.69
CA LYS A 218 11.46 20.17 14.03
C LYS A 218 10.72 21.47 14.37
N ASN A 219 10.28 22.23 13.36
CA ASN A 219 9.45 23.42 13.52
C ASN A 219 7.96 23.03 13.55
N TRP A 220 7.46 22.69 14.74
CA TRP A 220 6.10 22.14 14.91
C TRP A 220 4.97 23.14 14.66
N ASP A 221 5.22 24.43 14.91
CA ASP A 221 4.24 25.49 14.65
C ASP A 221 4.06 25.67 13.14
N GLU A 222 5.16 25.80 12.40
CA GLU A 222 5.12 25.90 10.94
C GLU A 222 4.56 24.61 10.30
N ALA A 223 4.89 23.43 10.83
CA ALA A 223 4.29 22.17 10.39
C ALA A 223 2.76 22.19 10.58
N SER A 224 2.29 22.63 11.74
CA SER A 224 0.85 22.71 12.02
C SER A 224 0.14 23.70 11.09
N GLU A 225 0.75 24.84 10.80
CA GLU A 225 0.24 25.84 9.85
C GLU A 225 0.23 25.31 8.41
N ALA A 226 1.32 24.70 7.95
CA ALA A 226 1.43 24.12 6.62
C ALA A 226 0.36 23.03 6.39
N LYS A 227 0.17 22.14 7.37
CA LYS A 227 -0.88 21.13 7.34
C LYS A 227 -2.27 21.77 7.24
N ARG A 228 -2.56 22.76 8.08
CA ARG A 228 -3.85 23.48 8.06
C ARG A 228 -4.10 24.20 6.74
N ALA A 229 -3.07 24.75 6.10
CA ALA A 229 -3.18 25.41 4.81
C ALA A 229 -3.61 24.44 3.70
N VAL A 230 -2.97 23.26 3.61
CA VAL A 230 -3.33 22.22 2.64
C VAL A 230 -4.75 21.73 2.87
N GLU A 231 -5.09 21.37 4.11
CA GLU A 231 -6.44 20.87 4.47
C GLU A 231 -7.52 21.96 4.37
N GLY A 232 -7.18 23.22 4.58
CA GLY A 232 -8.06 24.38 4.41
C GLY A 232 -8.44 24.56 2.94
N LYS A 233 -7.43 24.64 2.06
CA LYS A 233 -7.63 24.77 0.62
C LYS A 233 -8.48 23.63 0.06
N GLN A 234 -8.26 22.39 0.51
CA GLN A 234 -9.08 21.25 0.11
C GLN A 234 -10.54 21.36 0.52
N ARG A 235 -10.81 21.85 1.74
CA ARG A 235 -12.18 22.09 2.21
C ARG A 235 -12.89 23.16 1.39
N GLU A 236 -12.18 24.20 0.96
CA GLU A 236 -12.72 25.25 0.08
C GLU A 236 -13.06 24.70 -1.32
N ILE A 237 -12.14 23.94 -1.93
CA ILE A 237 -12.37 23.29 -3.23
C ILE A 237 -13.54 22.29 -3.16
N ALA A 238 -13.66 21.53 -2.07
CA ALA A 238 -14.80 20.62 -1.84
C ALA A 238 -16.14 21.38 -1.72
N LYS A 239 -16.16 22.50 -0.99
CA LYS A 239 -17.36 23.35 -0.88
C LYS A 239 -17.76 23.95 -2.22
N ALA A 240 -16.79 24.46 -2.99
CA ALA A 240 -17.05 25.03 -4.31
C ALA A 240 -17.71 24.00 -5.24
N ARG A 241 -17.16 22.78 -5.31
CA ARG A 241 -17.75 21.67 -6.10
C ARG A 241 -19.15 21.28 -5.65
N ALA A 242 -19.39 21.26 -4.33
CA ALA A 242 -20.71 20.97 -3.79
C ALA A 242 -21.75 22.03 -4.18
N ILE A 243 -21.35 23.30 -4.26
CA ILE A 243 -22.21 24.41 -4.70
C ILE A 243 -22.52 24.30 -6.20
N THR A 244 -21.52 23.95 -7.02
CA THR A 244 -21.69 23.84 -8.48
C THR A 244 -22.33 22.52 -8.93
N GLY A 245 -22.44 21.54 -8.04
CA GLY A 245 -22.87 20.18 -8.37
C GLY A 245 -21.85 19.40 -9.19
N GLU A 246 -20.60 19.86 -9.25
CA GLU A 246 -19.52 19.22 -10.01
C GLU A 246 -19.04 17.94 -9.33
N THR A 247 -19.05 16.84 -10.07
CA THR A 247 -18.52 15.55 -9.59
C THR A 247 -17.04 15.45 -9.92
N TRP A 248 -16.22 15.07 -8.93
CA TRP A 248 -14.81 14.80 -9.16
C TRP A 248 -14.62 13.58 -10.06
N VAL A 249 -13.80 13.72 -11.09
CA VAL A 249 -13.38 12.61 -11.96
C VAL A 249 -11.87 12.42 -11.80
N PRO A 250 -11.42 11.24 -11.33
CA PRO A 250 -9.99 10.93 -11.25
C PRO A 250 -9.32 11.00 -12.62
N LYS A 251 -8.06 11.39 -12.65
CA LYS A 251 -7.31 11.63 -13.89
C LYS A 251 -6.68 10.39 -14.49
N HIS A 252 -6.41 9.38 -13.67
CA HIS A 252 -5.66 8.19 -14.09
C HIS A 252 -6.47 6.89 -13.99
N PHE A 253 -7.66 6.94 -13.39
CA PHE A 253 -8.48 5.76 -13.12
C PHE A 253 -9.96 5.97 -13.42
N HIS A 254 -10.59 4.99 -14.07
CA HIS A 254 -12.03 4.80 -14.03
C HIS A 254 -12.40 4.14 -12.70
N VAL A 255 -13.18 4.84 -11.87
CA VAL A 255 -13.53 4.39 -10.52
C VAL A 255 -15.02 4.07 -10.43
N SER A 256 -15.33 2.92 -9.85
CA SER A 256 -16.69 2.51 -9.53
C SER A 256 -16.78 1.89 -8.14
N TYR A 257 -17.98 1.95 -7.56
CA TYR A 257 -18.29 1.34 -6.29
C TYR A 257 -19.59 0.56 -6.38
N SER A 258 -19.61 -0.64 -5.82
CA SER A 258 -20.82 -1.43 -5.59
C SER A 258 -20.78 -2.04 -4.19
N LYS A 259 -21.95 -2.38 -3.62
CA LYS A 259 -22.01 -3.00 -2.30
C LYS A 259 -21.39 -4.40 -2.31
N GLU A 260 -21.50 -5.10 -3.43
CA GLU A 260 -21.06 -6.47 -3.62
C GLU A 260 -19.54 -6.55 -3.87
N ASN A 261 -19.00 -5.68 -4.72
CA ASN A 261 -17.59 -5.76 -5.16
C ASN A 261 -16.68 -4.70 -4.52
N GLY A 262 -17.23 -3.80 -3.70
CA GLY A 262 -16.49 -2.68 -3.12
C GLY A 262 -16.00 -1.69 -4.17
N TRP A 263 -14.89 -1.00 -3.85
CA TRP A 263 -14.23 -0.05 -4.74
C TRP A 263 -13.40 -0.77 -5.80
N ASN A 264 -13.55 -0.34 -7.04
CA ASN A 264 -12.76 -0.77 -8.17
C ASN A 264 -12.17 0.44 -8.88
N GLY A 265 -10.87 0.38 -9.17
CA GLY A 265 -10.17 1.40 -9.94
C GLY A 265 -9.45 0.74 -11.10
N LEU A 266 -9.90 1.00 -12.32
CA LEU A 266 -9.26 0.51 -13.54
C LEU A 266 -8.40 1.64 -14.10
N PRO A 267 -7.12 1.38 -14.44
CA PRO A 267 -6.29 2.40 -15.06
C PRO A 267 -6.89 2.82 -16.41
N ILE A 268 -6.78 4.11 -16.74
CA ILE A 268 -7.22 4.65 -18.03
C ILE A 268 -6.22 4.25 -19.13
N GLU A 269 -4.93 4.34 -18.81
CA GLU A 269 -3.85 3.98 -19.72
C GLU A 269 -3.40 2.54 -19.47
N ASN A 270 -2.99 1.83 -20.53
CA ASN A 270 -2.50 0.45 -20.40
C ASN A 270 -1.07 0.37 -19.88
N VAL A 271 -0.29 1.45 -20.01
CA VAL A 271 1.11 1.53 -19.61
C VAL A 271 1.34 2.79 -18.79
N VAL A 272 2.12 2.67 -17.73
CA VAL A 272 2.58 3.82 -16.94
C VAL A 272 3.87 4.36 -17.55
N PRO A 273 3.91 5.62 -17.99
CA PRO A 273 5.12 6.19 -18.58
C PRO A 273 6.20 6.44 -17.51
N PRO A 274 7.46 6.66 -17.91
CA PRO A 274 8.52 7.10 -17.01
C PRO A 274 8.13 8.33 -16.19
N ALA A 275 8.56 8.33 -14.93
CA ALA A 275 8.18 9.30 -13.94
C ALA A 275 9.23 10.42 -13.76
N PRO A 276 8.81 11.62 -13.33
CA PRO A 276 9.73 12.67 -12.93
C PRO A 276 10.50 12.36 -11.64
N ILE A 277 9.96 11.47 -10.80
CA ILE A 277 10.60 11.00 -9.55
C ILE A 277 11.20 9.62 -9.81
N VAL A 278 12.47 9.42 -9.49
CA VAL A 278 13.19 8.18 -9.76
C VAL A 278 13.86 7.66 -8.49
N VAL A 279 13.67 6.37 -8.19
CA VAL A 279 14.47 5.66 -7.19
C VAL A 279 15.78 5.24 -7.86
N PRO A 280 16.95 5.72 -7.40
CA PRO A 280 18.20 5.31 -8.01
C PRO A 280 18.44 3.80 -7.82
N LEU A 281 19.06 3.15 -8.82
CA LEU A 281 19.48 1.75 -8.76
C LEU A 281 20.66 1.56 -7.80
#